data_AF-A0AB33JK82-F1
#
_entry.id   AF-A0AB33JK82-F1
#
_cell.length_a   1.000
_cell.length_b   1.000
_cell.length_c   1.000
_cell.angle_alpha   90.00
_cell.angle_beta   90.00
_cell.angle_gamma   90.00
#
_symmetry.space_group_name_H-M   'P 1'
#
loop_
_entity.id
_entity.type
_entity.pdbx_description
1 polymer ?
#
loop_
_entity_poly.entity_id
_entity_poly.type
_entity_poly.pdbx_seq_one_letter_code
_entity_poly.pdbx_strand_id
1 'polypeptide(L)'
;MVSGGAWTSLPTVLTVACEGGGSVRVTMRSELETEVAAFTVDCPVGTAGVGSVSMAPGVVAAGSFSVQVDASGEAIRWALTVTQPE
;
A
#
# COMPACT_ATOMS: atom_id res chain seq x y z
N MET A 1 7.95 -2.66 6.38
CA MET A 1 8.34 -2.45 4.98
C MET A 1 8.12 -3.76 4.24
N VAL A 2 7.53 -3.71 3.05
CA VAL A 2 7.38 -4.85 2.14
C VAL A 2 8.01 -4.47 0.81
N SER A 3 8.65 -5.40 0.12
CA SER A 3 9.12 -5.21 -1.25
C SER A 3 8.62 -6.33 -2.16
N GLY A 4 8.52 -6.04 -3.46
CA GLY A 4 8.06 -6.98 -4.47
C GLY A 4 8.48 -6.54 -5.87
N GLY A 5 8.17 -7.35 -6.88
CA GLY A 5 8.35 -7.00 -8.29
C GLY A 5 7.02 -6.64 -8.95
N ALA A 6 7.06 -5.78 -9.98
CA ALA A 6 5.88 -5.44 -10.76
C ALA A 6 6.09 -5.68 -12.27
N TRP A 7 5.07 -6.25 -12.92
CA TRP A 7 4.95 -6.29 -14.37
C TRP A 7 4.42 -4.95 -14.90
N THR A 8 5.06 -4.38 -15.92
CA THR A 8 4.62 -3.10 -16.50
C THR A 8 3.35 -3.21 -17.34
N SER A 9 2.98 -4.42 -17.78
CA SER A 9 1.79 -4.67 -18.59
C SER A 9 0.50 -4.82 -17.78
N LEU A 10 0.61 -5.04 -16.46
CA LEU A 10 -0.54 -5.26 -15.58
C LEU A 10 -0.71 -4.08 -14.62
N PRO A 11 -1.95 -3.74 -14.24
CA PRO A 11 -2.17 -2.77 -13.18
C PRO A 11 -1.65 -3.34 -11.85
N THR A 12 -1.27 -2.46 -10.94
CA THR A 12 -0.88 -2.84 -9.58
C THR A 12 -1.92 -2.30 -8.61
N VAL A 13 -2.53 -3.19 -7.83
CA VAL A 13 -3.53 -2.82 -6.83
C VAL A 13 -2.94 -3.04 -5.45
N LEU A 14 -2.85 -1.97 -4.68
CA LEU A 14 -2.38 -1.96 -3.30
C LEU A 14 -3.59 -1.76 -2.39
N THR A 15 -3.86 -2.74 -1.53
CA THR A 15 -4.97 -2.70 -0.58
C THR A 15 -4.45 -2.89 0.84
N VAL A 16 -4.96 -2.06 1.74
CA VAL A 16 -4.57 -2.01 3.15
C VAL A 16 -5.84 -2.09 3.99
N ALA A 17 -5.79 -2.91 5.03
CA ALA A 17 -6.79 -2.94 6.07
C ALA A 17 -6.12 -2.64 7.41
N CYS A 18 -6.78 -1.89 8.29
CA CYS A 18 -6.27 -1.60 9.61
C CYS A 18 -7.37 -1.43 10.66
N GLU A 19 -7.02 -1.65 11.93
CA GLU A 19 -7.89 -1.48 13.09
C GLU A 19 -7.04 -1.06 14.29
N GLY A 20 -7.61 -0.31 15.23
CA GLY A 20 -6.99 -0.06 16.54
C GLY A 20 -7.05 1.38 17.06
N GLY A 21 -7.79 2.26 16.39
CA GLY A 21 -7.94 3.66 16.78
C GLY A 21 -6.76 4.52 16.35
N GLY A 22 -6.90 5.19 15.21
CA GLY A 22 -5.88 6.08 14.64
C GLY A 22 -5.91 6.05 13.13
N SER A 23 -4.73 6.11 12.50
CA SER A 23 -4.61 6.00 11.05
C SER A 23 -3.29 5.32 10.64
N VAL A 24 -3.26 4.86 9.40
CA VAL A 24 -2.06 4.33 8.75
C VAL A 24 -1.80 5.13 7.48
N ARG A 25 -0.59 5.65 7.33
CA ARG A 25 -0.10 6.24 6.07
C ARG A 25 0.65 5.18 5.28
N VAL A 26 0.26 4.99 4.03
CA VAL A 26 0.89 4.03 3.13
C VAL A 26 1.55 4.80 1.99
N THR A 27 2.82 4.49 1.75
CA THR A 27 3.62 5.10 0.67
C THR A 27 4.29 3.99 -0.12
N MET A 28 4.11 3.99 -1.43
CA MET A 28 4.74 3.06 -2.35
C MET A 28 5.76 3.81 -3.21
N ARG A 29 6.96 3.23 -3.33
CA ARG A 29 8.04 3.75 -4.18
C ARG A 29 8.49 2.68 -5.16
N SER A 30 8.81 3.11 -6.38
CA SER A 30 9.52 2.27 -7.36
C SER A 30 10.99 2.09 -6.97
N GLU A 31 11.71 1.19 -7.64
CA GLU A 31 13.17 1.00 -7.51
C GLU A 31 13.99 2.29 -7.69
N LEU A 32 13.50 3.24 -8.49
CA LEU A 32 14.12 4.56 -8.67
C LEU A 32 13.77 5.56 -7.55
N GLU A 33 13.27 5.08 -6.41
CA GLU A 33 12.81 5.86 -5.24
C GLU A 33 11.73 6.91 -5.54
N THR A 34 11.10 6.82 -6.72
CA THR A 34 9.97 7.68 -7.09
C THR A 34 8.71 7.21 -6.37
N GLU A 35 8.03 8.13 -5.68
CA GLU A 35 6.73 7.88 -5.07
C GLU A 35 5.67 7.68 -6.16
N VAL A 36 5.04 6.51 -6.17
CA VAL A 36 4.02 6.13 -7.16
C VAL A 36 2.61 6.11 -6.57
N ALA A 37 2.49 5.98 -5.25
CA ALA A 37 1.23 6.11 -4.53
C ALA A 37 1.46 6.51 -3.07
N ALA A 38 0.59 7.38 -2.56
CA ALA A 38 0.50 7.68 -1.14
C ALA A 38 -0.96 7.91 -0.75
N PHE A 39 -1.42 7.23 0.30
CA PHE A 39 -2.76 7.43 0.86
C PHE A 39 -2.78 7.10 2.35
N THR A 40 -3.79 7.64 3.04
CA THR A 40 -4.03 7.39 4.46
C THR A 40 -5.32 6.61 4.63
N VAL A 41 -5.33 5.65 5.55
CA VAL A 41 -6.51 4.88 5.94
C VAL A 41 -6.78 5.14 7.41
N ASP A 42 -8.01 5.55 7.73
CA ASP A 42 -8.46 5.63 9.11
C ASP A 42 -8.71 4.23 9.67
N CYS A 43 -8.21 3.97 10.87
CA CYS A 43 -8.27 2.67 11.54
C CYS A 43 -9.22 2.78 12.73
N PRO A 44 -10.53 2.55 12.55
CA PRO A 44 -11.50 2.60 13.64
C PRO A 44 -11.21 1.52 14.70
N VAL A 45 -11.90 1.63 15.84
CA VAL A 45 -11.85 0.62 16.91
C VAL A 45 -13.02 -0.34 16.72
N GLY A 46 -12.76 -1.66 16.75
CA GLY A 46 -13.78 -2.71 16.67
C GLY A 46 -14.26 -3.05 15.25
N THR A 47 -13.73 -2.38 14.23
CA THR A 47 -13.97 -2.68 12.81
C THR A 47 -12.71 -2.37 11.99
N ALA A 48 -12.57 -3.01 10.83
CA ALA A 48 -11.47 -2.73 9.92
C ALA A 48 -11.79 -1.53 9.02
N GLY A 49 -10.93 -0.52 9.04
CA GLY A 49 -10.83 0.46 7.96
C GLY A 49 -10.10 -0.15 6.77
N VAL A 50 -10.53 0.18 5.56
CA VAL A 50 -9.95 -0.36 4.32
C VAL A 50 -9.68 0.77 3.33
N GLY A 51 -8.48 0.80 2.77
CA GLY A 51 -8.10 1.70 1.69
C GLY A 51 -7.46 0.92 0.55
N SER A 52 -7.73 1.34 -0.69
CA SER A 52 -7.17 0.72 -1.88
C SER A 52 -6.81 1.78 -2.90
N VAL A 53 -5.71 1.57 -3.61
CA VAL A 53 -5.30 2.37 -4.76
C VAL A 53 -4.93 1.43 -5.91
N SER A 54 -5.41 1.77 -7.10
CA SER A 54 -5.04 1.10 -8.34
C SER A 54 -4.11 2.01 -9.13
N MET A 55 -2.94 1.48 -9.48
CA MET A 55 -1.97 2.11 -10.35
C MET A 55 -2.08 1.48 -11.73
N ALA A 56 -2.21 2.33 -12.75
CA ALA A 56 -2.27 1.88 -14.13
C ALA A 56 -0.97 1.14 -14.53
N PRO A 57 -1.05 0.25 -15.55
CA PRO A 57 0.14 -0.38 -16.12
C PRO A 57 1.24 0.64 -16.44
N GLY A 58 2.48 0.33 -16.07
CA GLY A 58 3.66 1.17 -16.32
C GLY A 58 3.87 2.32 -15.32
N VAL A 59 2.93 2.60 -14.41
CA VAL A 59 3.14 3.58 -13.33
C VAL A 59 4.17 3.05 -12.32
N VAL A 60 4.02 1.79 -11.93
CA VAL A 60 5.08 1.07 -11.22
C VAL A 60 6.05 0.56 -12.28
N ALA A 61 7.23 1.16 -12.35
CA ALA A 61 8.25 0.79 -13.33
C ALA A 61 8.62 -0.71 -13.20
N ALA A 62 9.05 -1.32 -14.31
CA ALA A 62 9.54 -2.69 -14.31
C ALA A 62 10.70 -2.81 -13.30
N GLY A 63 10.63 -3.82 -12.45
CA GLY A 63 11.61 -4.02 -11.38
C GLY A 63 10.95 -4.08 -10.02
N SER A 64 11.71 -3.71 -9.00
CA SER A 64 11.25 -3.78 -7.62
C SER A 64 10.45 -2.54 -7.20
N PHE A 65 9.60 -2.72 -6.20
CA PHE A 65 8.97 -1.64 -5.46
C PHE A 65 9.12 -1.89 -3.96
N SER A 66 8.96 -0.82 -3.18
CA SER A 66 8.82 -0.90 -1.74
C SER A 66 7.53 -0.24 -1.29
N VAL A 67 6.92 -0.78 -0.23
CA VAL A 67 5.78 -0.18 0.47
C VAL A 67 6.15 0.05 1.93
N GLN A 68 6.06 1.31 2.32
CA GLN A 68 6.20 1.76 3.70
C GLN A 68 4.81 1.98 4.30
N VAL A 69 4.65 1.54 5.54
CA VAL A 69 3.41 1.63 6.31
C VAL A 69 3.76 2.27 7.64
N ASP A 70 3.28 3.49 7.86
CA ASP A 70 3.51 4.27 9.08
C ASP A 70 2.19 4.33 9.85
N ALA A 71 2.11 3.59 10.96
CA ALA A 71 0.96 3.60 11.84
C ALA A 71 1.08 4.75 12.85
N SER A 72 -0.03 5.44 13.14
CA SER A 72 -0.05 6.54 14.12
C SER A 72 0.08 6.08 15.59
N GLY A 73 0.04 4.77 15.85
CA GLY A 73 0.17 4.20 17.19
C GLY A 73 0.46 2.69 17.16
N GLU A 74 1.09 2.19 18.22
CA GLU A 74 1.55 0.80 18.32
C GLU A 74 0.41 -0.23 18.48
N ALA A 75 -0.75 0.23 18.95
CA ALA A 75 -1.95 -0.61 19.08
C ALA A 75 -2.61 -0.94 17.72
N ILE A 76 -2.22 -0.25 16.65
CA ILE A 76 -2.81 -0.41 15.33
C ILE A 76 -2.31 -1.71 14.70
N ARG A 77 -3.26 -2.59 14.37
CA ARG A 77 -3.04 -3.81 13.61
C ARG A 77 -3.35 -3.51 12.15
N TRP A 78 -2.48 -3.93 11.25
CA TRP A 78 -2.68 -3.71 9.82
C TRP A 78 -2.30 -4.94 9.00
N ALA A 79 -2.91 -5.04 7.83
CA ALA A 79 -2.60 -6.01 6.81
C ALA A 79 -2.50 -5.30 5.45
N LEU A 80 -1.60 -5.79 4.61
CA LEU A 80 -1.32 -5.21 3.30
C LEU A 80 -1.26 -6.31 2.26
N THR A 81 -1.88 -6.05 1.11
CA THR A 81 -1.82 -6.91 -0.07
C THR A 81 -1.47 -6.08 -1.29
N VAL A 82 -0.61 -6.62 -2.15
CA VAL A 82 -0.32 -6.09 -3.47
C VAL A 82 -0.65 -7.18 -4.48
N THR A 83 -1.44 -6.85 -5.49
CA THR A 83 -1.88 -7.79 -6.52
C THR A 83 -1.73 -7.17 -7.91
N GLN A 84 -1.46 -8.02 -8.90
CA GLN A 84 -1.50 -7.66 -10.31
C GLN A 84 -2.49 -8.59 -11.01
N PRO A 85 -3.75 -8.17 -11.20
CA PRO A 85 -4.74 -8.98 -11.89
C PRO A 85 -4.37 -9.13 -13.37
N GLU A 86 -4.58 -10.34 -13.90
CA GLU A 86 -4.38 -10.71 -15.31
C GLU A 86 -5.58 -10.37 -16.20
#